data_AF-A0A379WXU0-F1
#
_entry.id   AF-A0A379WXU0-F1
#
_cell.length_a   1.000
_cell.length_b   1.000
_cell.length_c   1.000
_cell.angle_alpha   90.00
_cell.angle_beta   90.00
_cell.angle_gamma   90.00
#
_symmetry.space_group_name_H-M   'P 1'
#
loop_
_entity.id
_entity.type
_entity.pdbx_description
1 polymer ?
#
loop_
_entity_poly.entity_id
_entity_poly.type
_entity_poly.pdbx_seq_one_letter_code
_entity_poly.pdbx_strand_id
1 'polypeptide(L)'
;MLAQTLGVLVRVVNARFGHMADRYAAQGNTRMVAVMHLGGPTLLYFLSGFLPVFFAILLGSAAVTWFLDAIPAFITNGLVVASKILPALGFALLISMMLSSKLIPYLGLGFLIAAYTKLDIIAIALFAVVLAFIISQFLNTSQQEG
;
A
#
# COMPACT_ATOMS: atom_id res chain seq x y z
N MET A 1 -0.91 4.75 -11.21
CA MET A 1 -1.67 5.96 -11.59
C MET A 1 -3.02 5.64 -12.20
N LEU A 2 -3.14 4.74 -13.19
CA LEU A 2 -4.46 4.34 -13.76
C LEU A 2 -5.44 3.72 -12.74
N ALA A 3 -4.98 2.82 -11.87
CA ALA A 3 -5.82 2.27 -10.80
C ALA A 3 -6.21 3.34 -9.75
N GLN A 4 -5.34 4.33 -9.52
CA GLN A 4 -5.62 5.42 -8.59
C GLN A 4 -6.62 6.41 -9.20
N THR A 5 -6.50 6.76 -10.48
CA THR A 5 -7.47 7.62 -11.18
C THR A 5 -8.82 6.92 -11.33
N LEU A 6 -8.84 5.62 -11.64
CA LEU A 6 -10.06 4.81 -11.63
C LEU A 6 -10.67 4.74 -10.22
N GLY A 7 -9.85 4.58 -9.18
CA GLY A 7 -10.28 4.62 -7.79
C GLY A 7 -10.86 5.98 -7.37
N VAL A 8 -10.30 7.09 -7.87
CA VAL A 8 -10.85 8.45 -7.68
C VAL A 8 -12.18 8.60 -8.41
N LEU A 9 -12.30 8.10 -9.64
CA LEU A 9 -13.58 8.09 -10.36
C LEU A 9 -14.65 7.28 -9.62
N VAL A 10 -14.31 6.11 -9.08
CA VAL A 10 -15.24 5.32 -8.24
C VAL A 10 -15.63 6.10 -6.97
N ARG A 11 -14.72 6.87 -6.36
CA ARG A 11 -15.07 7.76 -5.23
C ARG A 11 -16.02 8.89 -5.64
N VAL A 12 -15.82 9.48 -6.81
CA VAL A 12 -16.72 10.50 -7.37
C VAL A 12 -18.11 9.90 -7.64
N VAL A 13 -18.17 8.69 -8.19
CA VAL A 13 -19.43 7.97 -8.40
C VAL A 13 -20.08 7.61 -7.06
N ASN A 14 -19.32 7.17 -6.06
CA ASN A 14 -19.84 6.91 -4.71
C ASN A 14 -20.40 8.14 -4.02
N ALA A 15 -19.91 9.35 -4.32
CA ALA A 15 -20.49 10.58 -3.79
C ALA A 15 -21.96 10.75 -4.24
N ARG A 16 -22.34 10.25 -5.44
CA ARG A 16 -23.74 10.21 -5.90
C ARG A 16 -24.58 9.22 -5.08
N PHE A 17 -24.03 8.06 -4.74
CA PHE A 17 -24.68 7.09 -3.86
C PHE A 17 -24.86 7.65 -2.44
N GLY A 18 -23.92 8.48 -1.96
CA GLY A 18 -24.04 9.24 -0.71
C GLY A 18 -25.25 10.19 -0.71
N HIS A 19 -25.39 11.04 -1.72
CA HIS A 19 -26.55 11.93 -1.87
C HIS A 19 -27.89 11.16 -1.96
N MET A 20 -27.87 9.97 -2.57
CA MET A 20 -29.05 9.12 -2.63
C MET A 20 -29.37 8.48 -1.27
N ALA A 21 -28.34 8.08 -0.51
CA ALA A 21 -28.48 7.58 0.85
C ALA A 21 -29.09 8.66 1.77
N ASP A 22 -28.67 9.92 1.63
CA ASP A 22 -29.23 11.06 2.38
C ASP A 22 -30.72 11.26 2.11
N ARG A 23 -31.16 11.06 0.86
CA ARG A 23 -32.59 11.11 0.49
C ARG A 23 -33.42 9.98 1.12
N TYR A 24 -32.86 8.77 1.18
CA TYR A 24 -33.53 7.64 1.84
C TYR A 24 -33.48 7.72 3.37
N ALA A 25 -32.49 8.42 3.93
CA ALA A 25 -32.42 8.73 5.35
C ALA A 25 -33.54 9.70 5.77
N ALA A 26 -33.83 10.71 4.95
CA ALA A 26 -34.94 11.64 5.17
C ALA A 26 -36.33 10.95 5.14
N GLN A 27 -36.43 9.77 4.51
CA GLN A 27 -37.65 8.96 4.44
C GLN A 27 -37.72 7.89 5.54
N GLY A 28 -36.75 7.85 6.47
CA GLY A 28 -36.70 6.87 7.56
C GLY A 28 -36.40 5.43 7.12
N ASN A 29 -36.02 5.20 5.86
CA ASN A 29 -35.77 3.86 5.32
C ASN A 29 -34.32 3.44 5.53
N THR A 30 -34.01 2.99 6.74
CA THR A 30 -32.66 2.56 7.18
C THR A 30 -32.08 1.41 6.32
N ARG A 31 -32.93 0.54 5.79
CA ARG A 31 -32.51 -0.60 4.94
C ARG A 31 -31.95 -0.11 3.60
N MET A 32 -32.59 0.88 2.99
CA MET A 32 -32.10 1.45 1.72
C MET A 32 -30.87 2.33 1.91
N VAL A 33 -30.75 3.02 3.06
CA VAL A 33 -29.52 3.73 3.43
C VAL A 33 -28.33 2.76 3.52
N ALA A 34 -28.50 1.60 4.15
CA ALA A 34 -27.45 0.59 4.25
C ALA A 34 -27.04 0.03 2.86
N VAL A 35 -28.00 -0.27 2.00
CA VAL A 35 -27.72 -0.78 0.64
C VAL A 35 -27.05 0.29 -0.24
N MET A 36 -27.48 1.55 -0.15
CA MET A 36 -26.90 2.63 -0.96
C MET A 36 -25.51 3.05 -0.47
N HIS A 37 -25.25 2.96 0.84
CA HIS A 37 -23.97 3.33 1.43
C HIS A 37 -22.93 2.21 1.41
N LEU A 38 -23.34 0.94 1.59
CA LEU A 38 -22.43 -0.21 1.63
C LEU A 38 -22.52 -1.08 0.37
N GLY A 39 -23.72 -1.29 -0.17
CA GLY A 39 -23.93 -2.19 -1.31
C GLY A 39 -23.46 -1.58 -2.63
N GLY A 40 -23.87 -0.35 -2.95
CA GLY A 40 -23.50 0.33 -4.20
C GLY A 40 -21.97 0.51 -4.36
N PRO A 41 -21.30 1.15 -3.39
CA PRO A 41 -19.85 1.33 -3.39
C PRO A 41 -19.05 0.04 -3.48
N THR A 42 -19.38 -0.96 -2.67
CA THR A 42 -18.67 -2.24 -2.65
C THR A 42 -18.83 -2.99 -3.96
N LEU A 43 -20.03 -2.99 -4.55
CA LEU A 43 -20.28 -3.64 -5.83
C LEU A 43 -19.53 -2.97 -6.98
N LEU A 44 -19.46 -1.63 -7.00
CA LEU A 44 -18.72 -0.90 -8.05
C LEU A 44 -17.21 -1.13 -7.95
N TYR A 45 -16.65 -1.13 -6.74
CA TYR A 45 -15.23 -1.48 -6.55
C TYR A 45 -14.94 -2.92 -6.95
N PHE A 46 -15.82 -3.85 -6.55
CA PHE A 46 -15.69 -5.26 -6.93
C PHE A 46 -15.75 -5.43 -8.45
N LEU A 47 -16.75 -4.84 -9.11
CA LEU A 47 -16.95 -4.99 -10.55
C LEU A 47 -15.83 -4.33 -11.36
N SER A 48 -15.30 -3.20 -10.89
CA SER A 48 -14.17 -2.51 -11.52
C SER A 48 -12.86 -3.32 -11.47
N GLY A 49 -12.67 -4.16 -10.45
CA GLY A 49 -11.50 -5.07 -10.36
C GLY A 49 -11.77 -6.43 -11.00
N PHE A 50 -12.99 -6.93 -10.87
CA PHE A 50 -13.41 -8.24 -11.35
C PHE A 50 -13.50 -8.29 -12.88
N LEU A 51 -14.14 -7.31 -13.52
CA LEU A 51 -14.32 -7.35 -14.99
C LEU A 51 -12.99 -7.45 -15.74
N PRO A 52 -11.96 -6.62 -15.47
CA PRO A 52 -10.69 -6.73 -16.19
C PRO A 52 -9.99 -8.07 -15.98
N VAL A 53 -10.00 -8.60 -14.76
CA VAL A 53 -9.36 -9.89 -14.43
C VAL A 53 -10.14 -11.05 -15.05
N PHE A 54 -11.48 -11.00 -14.99
CA PHE A 54 -12.35 -12.02 -15.58
C PHE A 54 -12.19 -12.09 -17.10
N PHE A 55 -12.20 -10.95 -17.79
CA PHE A 55 -11.94 -10.91 -19.23
C PHE A 55 -10.52 -11.36 -19.58
N ALA A 56 -9.51 -10.98 -18.78
CA ALA A 56 -8.14 -11.44 -19.01
C ALA A 56 -7.98 -12.96 -18.89
N ILE A 57 -8.68 -13.60 -17.94
CA ILE A 57 -8.67 -15.06 -17.78
C ILE A 57 -9.47 -15.74 -18.89
N LEU A 58 -10.64 -15.19 -19.26
CA LEU A 58 -11.52 -15.77 -20.29
C LEU A 58 -10.88 -15.78 -21.69
N LEU A 59 -10.15 -14.71 -22.03
CA LEU A 59 -9.45 -14.59 -23.31
C LEU A 59 -8.20 -15.50 -23.39
N GLY A 60 -7.76 -16.04 -22.26
CA GLY A 60 -6.66 -16.99 -22.16
C GLY A 60 -5.28 -16.35 -22.35
N SER A 61 -4.24 -17.15 -22.09
CA SER A 61 -2.85 -16.69 -22.21
C SER A 61 -2.50 -16.22 -23.62
N ALA A 62 -3.04 -16.83 -24.67
CA ALA A 62 -2.74 -16.47 -26.05
C ALA A 62 -3.13 -15.03 -26.40
N ALA A 63 -4.31 -14.57 -25.98
CA ALA A 63 -4.74 -13.18 -26.21
C ALA A 63 -3.93 -12.18 -25.38
N VAL A 64 -3.58 -12.55 -24.14
CA VAL A 64 -2.75 -11.72 -23.26
C VAL A 64 -1.33 -11.60 -23.82
N THR A 65 -0.72 -12.70 -24.25
CA THR A 65 0.63 -12.70 -24.83
C THR A 65 0.68 -11.90 -26.13
N TRP A 66 -0.31 -12.07 -27.02
CA TRP A 66 -0.40 -11.25 -28.24
C TRP A 66 -0.49 -9.74 -27.94
N PHE A 67 -1.28 -9.37 -26.92
CA PHE A 67 -1.37 -7.98 -26.46
C PHE A 67 -0.05 -7.47 -25.86
N LEU A 68 0.67 -8.31 -25.11
CA LEU A 68 1.98 -7.96 -24.54
C LEU A 68 3.05 -7.83 -25.63
N ASP A 69 3.03 -8.67 -26.66
CA ASP A 69 3.98 -8.64 -27.79
C ASP A 69 3.76 -7.42 -28.69
N ALA A 70 2.54 -6.88 -28.72
CA ALA A 70 2.25 -5.61 -29.38
C ALA A 70 2.88 -4.40 -28.66
N ILE A 71 3.28 -4.55 -27.39
CA ILE A 71 3.96 -3.50 -26.62
C ILE A 71 5.47 -3.55 -26.94
N PRO A 72 6.08 -2.42 -27.35
CA PRO A 72 7.52 -2.37 -27.60
C PRO A 72 8.36 -2.82 -26.40
N ALA A 73 9.40 -3.62 -26.66
CA ALA A 73 10.27 -4.21 -25.63
C ALA A 73 10.90 -3.16 -24.70
N PHE A 74 11.12 -1.92 -25.16
CA PHE A 74 11.62 -0.84 -24.31
C PHE A 74 10.67 -0.51 -23.13
N ILE A 75 9.36 -0.58 -23.37
CA ILE A 75 8.34 -0.27 -22.35
C ILE A 75 8.20 -1.40 -21.34
N THR A 76 8.16 -2.65 -21.82
CA THR A 76 8.09 -3.83 -20.93
C THR A 76 9.35 -3.97 -20.08
N ASN A 77 10.54 -3.76 -20.65
CA ASN A 77 11.79 -3.74 -19.90
C ASN A 77 11.83 -2.58 -18.89
N GLY A 78 11.36 -1.40 -19.26
CA GLY A 78 11.23 -0.26 -18.34
C GLY A 78 10.31 -0.58 -17.16
N LEU A 79 9.18 -1.25 -17.40
CA LEU A 79 8.27 -1.68 -16.35
C LEU A 79 8.91 -2.72 -15.41
N VAL A 80 9.65 -3.70 -15.94
CA VAL A 80 10.36 -4.70 -15.13
C VAL A 80 11.40 -4.05 -14.23
N VAL A 81 12.16 -3.08 -14.73
CA VAL A 81 13.14 -2.34 -13.92
C VAL A 81 12.42 -1.49 -12.86
N ALA A 82 11.34 -0.80 -13.22
CA ALA A 82 10.54 -0.03 -12.27
C ALA A 82 9.97 -0.91 -11.15
N SER A 83 9.48 -2.11 -11.47
CA SER A 83 8.98 -3.07 -10.48
C SER A 83 10.07 -3.54 -9.50
N LYS A 84 11.32 -3.66 -9.96
CA LYS A 84 12.46 -4.03 -9.10
C LYS A 84 12.90 -2.91 -8.15
N ILE A 85 12.68 -1.65 -8.52
CA ILE A 85 13.04 -0.48 -7.70
C ILE A 85 11.95 -0.15 -6.67
N LEU A 86 10.70 -0.55 -6.93
CA LEU A 86 9.55 -0.23 -6.09
C LEU A 86 9.70 -0.65 -4.61
N PRO A 87 10.25 -1.83 -4.26
CA PRO A 87 10.51 -2.18 -2.86
C PRO A 87 11.49 -1.23 -2.17
N ALA A 88 12.56 -0.82 -2.86
CA ALA A 88 13.54 0.13 -2.31
C ALA A 88 12.92 1.51 -2.05
N LEU A 89 12.07 1.97 -2.97
CA LEU A 89 11.30 3.20 -2.78
C LEU A 89 10.35 3.08 -1.58
N GLY A 90 9.71 1.93 -1.39
CA GLY A 90 8.85 1.64 -0.23
C GLY A 90 9.62 1.77 1.09
N PHE A 91 10.79 1.14 1.20
CA PHE A 91 11.65 1.28 2.39
C PHE A 91 12.11 2.72 2.60
N ALA A 92 12.47 3.45 1.53
CA ALA A 92 12.87 4.85 1.63
C ALA A 92 11.73 5.74 2.18
N LEU A 93 10.48 5.50 1.77
CA LEU A 93 9.32 6.23 2.30
C LEU A 93 9.10 5.93 3.79
N LEU A 94 9.15 4.66 4.18
CA LEU A 94 9.01 4.26 5.59
C LEU A 94 10.13 4.87 6.46
N ILE A 95 11.38 4.77 6.00
CA ILE A 95 12.51 5.38 6.69
C ILE A 95 12.31 6.89 6.77
N SER A 96 11.98 7.57 5.68
CA SER A 96 11.75 9.04 5.67
C SER A 96 10.68 9.48 6.68
N MET A 97 9.62 8.68 6.86
CA MET A 97 8.58 8.96 7.85
C MET A 97 9.04 8.76 9.31
N MET A 98 10.00 7.85 9.55
CA MET A 98 10.50 7.53 10.90
C MET A 98 11.82 8.24 11.24
N LEU A 99 12.60 8.62 10.24
CA LEU A 99 13.99 9.06 10.40
C LEU A 99 14.01 10.46 10.99
N SER A 100 14.60 10.55 12.19
CA SER A 100 15.01 11.81 12.78
C SER A 100 16.54 11.87 12.82
N SER A 101 17.11 13.07 12.98
CA SER A 101 18.57 13.25 13.03
C SER A 101 19.24 12.40 14.12
N LYS A 102 18.51 12.04 15.19
CA LYS A 102 18.98 11.17 16.28
C LYS A 102 19.03 9.68 15.88
N LEU A 103 18.24 9.26 14.88
CA LEU A 103 18.07 7.87 14.47
C LEU A 103 18.98 7.47 13.30
N ILE A 104 19.56 8.43 12.58
CA ILE A 104 20.49 8.18 11.47
C ILE A 104 21.66 7.23 11.85
N PRO A 105 22.32 7.39 13.01
CA PRO A 105 23.40 6.48 13.40
C PRO A 105 22.93 5.03 13.59
N TYR A 106 21.72 4.85 14.14
CA TYR A 106 21.12 3.53 14.36
C TYR A 106 20.73 2.84 13.05
N LEU A 107 20.24 3.62 12.07
CA LEU A 107 19.98 3.13 10.72
C LEU A 107 21.28 2.63 10.05
N GLY A 108 22.35 3.43 10.13
CA GLY A 108 23.65 3.07 9.58
C GLY A 108 24.26 1.82 10.25
N LEU A 109 24.14 1.71 11.56
CA LEU A 109 24.62 0.55 12.32
C LEU A 109 23.86 -0.73 11.94
N GLY A 110 22.52 -0.66 11.87
CA GLY A 110 21.70 -1.78 11.42
C GLY A 110 22.01 -2.21 9.98
N PHE A 111 22.26 -1.24 9.08
CA PHE A 111 22.68 -1.53 7.71
C PHE A 111 24.03 -2.25 7.66
N LEU A 112 25.01 -1.81 8.47
CA LEU A 112 26.32 -2.45 8.54
C LEU A 112 26.20 -3.90 9.04
N ILE A 113 25.46 -4.12 10.12
CA ILE A 113 25.20 -5.48 10.65
C ILE A 113 24.54 -6.36 9.59
N ALA A 114 23.53 -5.85 8.89
CA ALA A 114 22.84 -6.60 7.83
C ALA A 114 23.77 -6.95 6.67
N ALA A 115 24.64 -6.02 6.24
CA ALA A 115 25.55 -6.22 5.11
C ALA A 115 26.66 -7.24 5.40
N TYR A 116 27.21 -7.26 6.62
CA TYR A 116 28.36 -8.11 6.96
C TYR A 116 27.98 -9.45 7.59
N THR A 117 26.86 -9.54 8.30
CA THR A 117 26.61 -10.71 9.17
C THR A 117 25.85 -11.84 8.45
N LYS A 118 25.35 -11.62 7.22
CA LYS A 118 24.50 -12.59 6.47
C LYS A 118 23.38 -13.25 7.30
N LEU A 119 22.99 -12.60 8.41
CA LEU A 119 21.94 -13.07 9.28
C LEU A 119 20.58 -12.87 8.62
N ASP A 120 19.62 -13.70 9.02
CA ASP A 120 18.24 -13.51 8.60
C ASP A 120 17.67 -12.19 9.16
N ILE A 121 16.78 -11.57 8.39
CA ILE A 121 16.19 -10.27 8.70
C ILE A 121 15.43 -10.32 10.04
N ILE A 122 14.79 -11.45 10.34
CA ILE A 122 14.06 -11.66 11.60
C ILE A 122 15.02 -11.61 12.79
N ALA A 123 16.19 -12.24 12.68
CA ALA A 123 17.18 -12.23 13.76
C ALA A 123 17.68 -10.81 14.04
N ILE A 124 17.99 -10.04 12.98
CA ILE A 124 18.41 -8.64 13.09
C ILE A 124 17.31 -7.78 13.74
N ALA A 125 16.05 -8.01 13.37
CA ALA A 125 14.91 -7.30 13.94
C ALA A 125 14.74 -7.58 15.46
N LEU A 126 14.91 -8.83 15.89
CA LEU A 126 14.84 -9.19 17.31
C LEU A 126 15.94 -8.48 18.13
N PHE A 127 17.17 -8.46 17.64
CA PHE A 127 18.26 -7.71 18.27
C PHE A 127 17.96 -6.20 18.34
N ALA A 128 17.40 -5.63 17.27
CA ALA A 128 17.02 -4.23 17.22
C ALA A 128 15.94 -3.88 18.27
N VAL A 129 14.95 -4.77 18.48
CA VAL A 129 13.90 -4.58 19.50
C VAL A 129 14.50 -4.58 20.92
N VAL A 130 15.39 -5.52 21.23
CA VAL A 130 16.07 -5.56 22.54
C VAL A 130 16.89 -4.29 22.76
N LEU A 131 17.65 -3.85 21.77
CA LEU A 131 18.45 -2.62 21.83
C LEU A 131 17.56 -1.38 22.01
N ALA A 132 16.43 -1.30 21.31
CA ALA A 132 15.45 -0.22 21.46
C ALA A 132 14.86 -0.19 22.87
N PHE A 133 14.57 -1.34 23.47
CA PHE A 133 14.03 -1.42 24.83
C PHE A 133 15.05 -0.91 25.87
N ILE A 134 16.32 -1.31 25.72
CA ILE A 134 17.42 -0.84 26.58
C ILE A 134 17.55 0.69 26.48
N ILE A 135 17.61 1.23 25.27
CA ILE A 135 17.72 2.68 25.05
C ILE A 135 16.50 3.44 25.60
N SER A 136 15.29 2.89 25.44
CA SER A 136 14.08 3.49 25.99
C SER A 136 14.10 3.57 27.52
N GLN A 137 14.68 2.58 28.19
CA GLN A 137 14.85 2.62 29.65
C GLN A 137 15.80 3.76 30.05
N PHE A 138 16.96 3.87 29.38
CA PHE A 138 17.94 4.93 29.69
C PHE A 138 17.41 6.34 29.41
N LEU A 139 16.69 6.54 28.30
CA LEU A 139 16.08 7.83 27.96
C LEU A 139 14.98 8.25 28.94
N ASN A 140 14.22 7.29 29.48
CA ASN A 140 13.18 7.57 30.48
C ASN A 140 13.78 7.98 31.83
N THR A 141 14.94 7.43 32.21
CA THR A 141 15.64 7.83 33.43
C THR A 141 16.18 9.27 33.35
N SER A 142 16.65 9.71 32.19
CA SER A 142 17.16 11.08 31.99
C SER A 142 16.07 12.18 32.05
N GLN A 143 14.80 11.82 31.92
CA GLN A 143 13.66 12.73 31.99
C GLN A 143 13.15 12.94 33.43
N GLN A 144 13.57 12.12 34.40
CA GLN A 144 13.17 12.25 35.81
C GLN A 144 14.09 13.15 36.64
N GLU A 145 15.25 13.56 36.11
CA GLU A 145 16.21 14.44 36.81
C GLU A 145 16.17 15.91 36.32
N GLY A 146 15.19 16.29 35.49
CA GLY A 146 15.03 17.63 34.93
C GLY A 146 13.78 18.36 35.41
#